data_AF-A0A945GDV8-F1
#
_entry.id   AF-A0A945GDV8-F1
#
_cell.length_a   1.000
_cell.length_b   1.000
_cell.length_c   1.000
_cell.angle_alpha   90.00
_cell.angle_beta   90.00
_cell.angle_gamma   90.00
#
_symmetry.space_group_name_H-M   'P 1'
#
loop_
_entity.id
_entity.type
_entity.pdbx_description
1 polymer ?
#
loop_
_entity_poly.entity_id
_entity_poly.type
_entity_poly.pdbx_seq_one_letter_code
_entity_poly.pdbx_strand_id
1 'polypeptide(L)'
;MFRLIGIRHRIKQTADQKAHPTQVTIVTGEDVQTLDLADEAAELNWVLGEFTVKNSKKKDGLRSGDQVAMILGGSGDNLAFALSRRAEEIGADIFRMPAAVLKQHRNGGDKNDDASLLAELLKTNQQEFYETQPRDRDLIWLRVSLQARIDAMQARIACEQRLHQRVIGQTFCSPEGKFPEGGIEKAFANLKANDAIMQALIKEEKARDRDLKKALEALPVYEKIFKPIEGCGPAIASRIISVIQDIRRFPTAAKLKAFCGAHLLDDGRFPRRRSGELANWSPDARQALYLLGDQFNYRADSFWGRKFREYKVHFRTVHPEIEINDKGKKKYTDGHIHKMATWRTLTKFVEFLYKEWWRLENEAK
;
A
#
# COMPACT_ATOMS: atom_id res chain seq x y z
N MET A 1 -19.69 -4.61 -32.42
CA MET A 1 -18.42 -3.89 -32.71
C MET A 1 -17.75 -3.68 -31.37
N PHE A 2 -16.51 -4.16 -31.19
CA PHE A 2 -15.81 -4.08 -29.91
C PHE A 2 -15.37 -2.64 -29.64
N ARG A 3 -15.51 -2.16 -28.39
CA ARG A 3 -14.98 -0.86 -27.97
C ARG A 3 -13.72 -1.07 -27.17
N LEU A 4 -12.67 -0.33 -27.52
CA LEU A 4 -11.45 -0.26 -26.74
C LEU A 4 -11.50 1.00 -25.89
N ILE A 5 -11.34 0.85 -24.58
CA ILE A 5 -11.54 1.92 -23.63
C ILE A 5 -10.25 2.11 -22.84
N GLY A 6 -9.73 3.32 -22.77
CA GLY A 6 -8.60 3.64 -21.92
C GLY A 6 -9.01 4.61 -20.82
N ILE A 7 -8.61 4.32 -19.58
CA ILE A 7 -9.00 5.09 -18.41
C ILE A 7 -7.77 5.67 -17.73
N ARG A 8 -7.75 7.00 -17.65
CA ARG A 8 -6.85 7.76 -16.77
C ARG A 8 -7.61 8.17 -15.52
N HIS A 9 -7.38 7.46 -14.43
CA HIS A 9 -8.05 7.77 -13.16
C HIS A 9 -7.58 9.11 -12.57
N ARG A 10 -8.52 9.81 -11.93
CA ARG A 10 -8.35 11.07 -11.22
C ARG A 10 -7.22 11.04 -10.20
N ILE A 11 -6.50 12.16 -10.10
CA ILE A 11 -5.69 12.49 -8.92
C ILE A 11 -6.60 13.25 -7.94
N LYS A 12 -6.89 12.65 -6.79
CA LYS A 12 -7.93 13.15 -5.87
C LYS A 12 -7.64 14.56 -5.33
N GLN A 13 -6.37 14.91 -5.11
CA GLN A 13 -5.89 16.26 -4.81
C GLN A 13 -4.49 16.49 -5.38
N THR A 14 -4.31 17.56 -6.15
CA THR A 14 -2.98 18.08 -6.55
C THR A 14 -2.47 19.05 -5.48
N ALA A 15 -1.18 19.40 -5.52
CA ALA A 15 -0.60 20.41 -4.63
C ALA A 15 -1.35 21.76 -4.69
N ASP A 16 -1.95 22.06 -5.85
CA ASP A 16 -2.70 23.30 -6.10
C ASP A 16 -4.21 23.18 -5.81
N GLN A 17 -4.65 22.08 -5.16
CA GLN A 17 -6.06 21.77 -4.89
C GLN A 17 -6.97 21.71 -6.13
N LYS A 18 -6.42 21.65 -7.35
CA LYS A 18 -7.19 21.46 -8.58
C LYS A 18 -7.57 19.98 -8.72
N ALA A 19 -8.86 19.71 -8.87
CA ALA A 19 -9.38 18.39 -9.17
C ALA A 19 -9.25 18.13 -10.68
N HIS A 20 -8.67 16.99 -11.05
CA HIS A 20 -8.69 16.50 -12.43
C HIS A 20 -9.74 15.39 -12.52
N PRO A 21 -10.66 15.42 -13.50
CA PRO A 21 -11.63 14.34 -13.66
C PRO A 21 -10.94 13.02 -14.04
N THR A 22 -11.62 11.91 -13.81
CA THR A 22 -11.23 10.64 -14.44
C THR A 22 -11.58 10.74 -15.92
N GLN A 23 -10.61 10.49 -16.79
CA GLN A 23 -10.83 10.55 -18.23
C GLN A 23 -11.02 9.14 -18.78
N VAL A 24 -12.02 9.01 -19.63
CA VAL A 24 -12.36 7.77 -20.33
C VAL A 24 -12.33 8.05 -21.82
N THR A 25 -11.37 7.48 -22.53
CA THR A 25 -11.33 7.51 -24.00
C THR A 25 -11.93 6.20 -24.52
N ILE A 26 -12.92 6.29 -25.39
CA ILE A 26 -13.64 5.17 -26.02
C ILE A 26 -13.33 5.21 -27.51
N VAL A 27 -12.81 4.11 -28.04
CA VAL A 27 -12.48 3.92 -29.46
C VAL A 27 -13.41 2.86 -30.06
N THR A 28 -14.17 3.22 -31.10
CA THR A 28 -15.11 2.34 -31.80
C THR A 28 -14.88 2.44 -33.31
N GLY A 29 -14.11 1.51 -33.88
CA GLY A 29 -13.68 1.65 -35.28
C GLY A 29 -12.74 2.84 -35.44
N GLU A 30 -13.14 3.84 -36.23
CA GLU A 30 -12.43 5.10 -36.43
C GLU A 30 -12.90 6.21 -35.46
N ASP A 31 -14.05 6.01 -34.80
CA ASP A 31 -14.62 7.00 -33.90
C ASP A 31 -13.90 6.99 -32.55
N VAL A 32 -13.50 8.17 -32.09
CA VAL A 32 -12.88 8.40 -30.77
C VAL A 32 -13.71 9.39 -29.97
N GLN A 33 -14.07 9.01 -28.76
CA GLN A 33 -14.82 9.85 -27.82
C GLN A 33 -14.10 9.90 -26.47
N THR A 34 -13.92 11.10 -25.92
CA THR A 34 -13.37 11.28 -24.56
C THR A 34 -14.44 11.85 -23.63
N LEU A 35 -14.58 11.22 -22.46
CA LEU A 35 -15.49 11.63 -21.39
C LEU A 35 -14.70 12.01 -20.15
N ASP A 36 -15.09 13.11 -19.51
CA ASP A 36 -14.57 13.52 -18.21
C ASP A 36 -15.59 13.18 -17.11
N LEU A 37 -15.20 12.30 -16.18
CA LEU A 37 -15.99 11.90 -15.01
C LEU A 37 -15.53 12.74 -13.82
N ALA A 38 -16.38 13.66 -13.38
CA ALA A 38 -16.01 14.71 -12.42
C ALA A 38 -15.69 14.18 -11.00
N ASP A 39 -16.37 13.12 -10.57
CA ASP A 39 -16.31 12.58 -9.22
C ASP A 39 -16.58 11.06 -9.17
N GLU A 40 -16.48 10.48 -7.98
CA GLU A 40 -16.72 9.06 -7.73
C GLU A 40 -18.15 8.61 -8.09
N ALA A 41 -19.13 9.50 -8.03
CA ALA A 41 -20.50 9.18 -8.43
C ALA A 41 -20.63 9.08 -9.96
N ALA A 42 -20.00 9.99 -10.69
CA ALA A 42 -19.89 9.94 -12.15
C ALA A 42 -19.13 8.68 -12.61
N GLU A 43 -18.05 8.31 -11.91
CA GLU A 43 -17.34 7.05 -12.12
C GLU A 43 -18.28 5.85 -11.98
N LEU A 44 -18.99 5.74 -10.85
CA LEU A 44 -19.90 4.63 -10.59
C LEU A 44 -21.05 4.58 -11.59
N ASN A 45 -21.66 5.73 -11.91
CA ASN A 45 -22.71 5.81 -12.92
C ASN A 45 -22.20 5.35 -14.29
N TRP A 46 -20.96 5.67 -14.65
CA TRP A 46 -20.36 5.20 -15.90
C TRP A 46 -20.13 3.68 -15.88
N VAL A 47 -19.63 3.12 -14.76
CA VAL A 47 -19.53 1.66 -14.60
C VAL A 47 -20.89 0.99 -14.80
N LEU A 48 -21.97 1.58 -14.28
CA LEU A 48 -23.32 1.02 -14.34
C LEU A 48 -24.05 1.23 -15.68
N GLY A 49 -23.50 2.00 -16.62
CA GLY A 49 -24.20 2.35 -17.87
C GLY A 49 -25.22 3.48 -17.72
N GLU A 50 -25.12 4.27 -16.65
CA GLU A 50 -26.08 5.31 -16.26
C GLU A 50 -25.54 6.74 -16.43
N PHE A 51 -24.29 6.89 -16.88
CA PHE A 51 -23.66 8.19 -17.03
C PHE A 51 -24.33 9.00 -18.14
N THR A 52 -24.76 10.23 -17.85
CA THR A 52 -25.38 11.10 -18.85
C THR A 52 -24.29 11.94 -19.53
N VAL A 53 -24.13 11.76 -20.84
CA VAL A 53 -23.12 12.50 -21.61
C VAL A 53 -23.52 13.97 -21.68
N LYS A 54 -22.56 14.87 -21.44
CA LYS A 54 -22.80 16.32 -21.45
C LYS A 54 -23.45 16.74 -22.78
N ASN A 55 -24.49 17.58 -22.71
CA ASN A 55 -25.26 18.06 -23.85
C ASN A 55 -26.01 16.96 -24.64
N SER A 56 -26.18 15.77 -24.05
CA SER A 56 -26.95 14.66 -24.63
C SER A 56 -27.90 14.07 -23.59
N LYS A 57 -29.09 13.64 -24.01
CA LYS A 57 -29.98 12.84 -23.17
C LYS A 57 -29.61 11.36 -23.16
N LYS A 58 -28.61 10.95 -23.95
CA LYS A 58 -28.17 9.56 -24.04
C LYS A 58 -27.32 9.20 -22.81
N LYS A 59 -27.63 8.04 -22.25
CA LYS A 59 -26.78 7.38 -21.25
C LYS A 59 -25.64 6.65 -21.94
N ASP A 60 -24.49 6.64 -21.31
CA ASP A 60 -23.32 5.85 -21.71
C ASP A 60 -22.68 5.20 -20.47
N GLY A 61 -21.74 4.31 -20.73
CA GLY A 61 -21.02 3.57 -19.71
C GLY A 61 -20.46 2.26 -20.24
N LEU A 62 -20.06 1.38 -19.32
CA LEU A 62 -19.53 0.06 -19.64
C LEU A 62 -20.62 -0.84 -20.28
N ARG A 63 -20.27 -1.55 -21.34
CA ARG A 63 -21.16 -2.42 -22.13
C ARG A 63 -20.52 -3.79 -22.36
N SER A 64 -21.35 -4.75 -22.77
CA SER A 64 -20.90 -6.09 -23.13
C SER A 64 -19.90 -6.04 -24.29
N GLY A 65 -18.82 -6.82 -24.19
CA GLY A 65 -17.73 -6.87 -25.16
C GLY A 65 -16.76 -5.70 -25.12
N ASP A 66 -16.89 -4.77 -24.16
CA ASP A 66 -15.88 -3.72 -23.96
C ASP A 66 -14.56 -4.33 -23.45
N GLN A 67 -13.45 -3.77 -23.89
CA GLN A 67 -12.14 -4.03 -23.33
C GLN A 67 -11.57 -2.74 -22.75
N VAL A 68 -11.31 -2.73 -21.45
CA VAL A 68 -10.93 -1.54 -20.71
C VAL A 68 -9.48 -1.64 -20.26
N ALA A 69 -8.64 -0.67 -20.62
CA ALA A 69 -7.27 -0.53 -20.18
C ALA A 69 -7.12 0.57 -19.11
N MET A 70 -6.44 0.26 -18.02
CA MET A 70 -6.10 1.24 -16.97
C MET A 70 -4.74 0.96 -16.32
N ILE A 71 -4.25 1.87 -15.47
CA ILE A 71 -2.99 1.66 -14.75
C ILE A 71 -3.16 0.63 -13.63
N LEU A 72 -2.16 -0.24 -13.44
CA LEU A 72 -2.05 -1.20 -12.35
C LEU A 72 -1.56 -0.54 -11.05
N GLY A 73 -2.37 -0.69 -10.00
CA GLY A 73 -2.15 -0.15 -8.66
C GLY A 73 -2.57 1.31 -8.47
N GLY A 74 -2.41 1.81 -7.24
CA GLY A 74 -2.60 3.22 -6.89
C GLY A 74 -4.03 3.59 -6.45
N SER A 75 -4.47 4.82 -6.79
CA SER A 75 -5.78 5.37 -6.41
C SER A 75 -6.94 4.83 -7.25
N GLY A 76 -6.67 4.37 -8.47
CA GLY A 76 -7.67 3.80 -9.37
C GLY A 76 -8.13 2.39 -9.02
N ASP A 77 -7.60 1.77 -7.97
CA ASP A 77 -7.93 0.39 -7.58
C ASP A 77 -9.42 0.22 -7.24
N ASN A 78 -10.05 1.19 -6.59
CA ASN A 78 -11.49 1.09 -6.28
C ASN A 78 -12.34 1.09 -7.56
N LEU A 79 -11.95 1.91 -8.55
CA LEU A 79 -12.59 1.93 -9.86
C LEU A 79 -12.33 0.60 -10.61
N ALA A 80 -11.10 0.09 -10.57
CA ALA A 80 -10.75 -1.22 -11.14
C ALA A 80 -11.59 -2.36 -10.54
N PHE A 81 -11.83 -2.33 -9.23
CA PHE A 81 -12.69 -3.30 -8.54
C PHE A 81 -14.13 -3.21 -9.06
N ALA A 82 -14.71 -2.00 -9.12
CA ALA A 82 -16.07 -1.79 -9.60
C ALA A 82 -16.23 -2.22 -11.06
N LEU A 83 -15.27 -1.84 -11.91
CA LEU A 83 -15.21 -2.24 -13.32
C LEU A 83 -15.14 -3.75 -13.46
N SER A 84 -14.19 -4.41 -12.78
CA SER A 84 -14.00 -5.87 -12.88
C SER A 84 -15.24 -6.64 -12.43
N ARG A 85 -15.92 -6.19 -11.37
CA ARG A 85 -17.19 -6.79 -10.94
C ARG A 85 -18.30 -6.64 -11.97
N ARG A 86 -18.47 -5.44 -12.53
CA ARG A 86 -19.49 -5.21 -13.55
C ARG A 86 -19.17 -5.96 -14.85
N ALA A 87 -17.90 -6.02 -15.22
CA ALA A 87 -17.41 -6.68 -16.42
C ALA A 87 -17.73 -8.18 -16.42
N GLU A 88 -17.57 -8.85 -15.27
CA GLU A 88 -17.99 -10.25 -15.06
C GLU A 88 -19.49 -10.48 -15.32
N GLU A 89 -20.35 -9.51 -14.96
CA GLU A 89 -21.80 -9.62 -15.15
C GLU A 89 -22.24 -9.44 -16.61
N ILE A 90 -21.49 -8.65 -17.39
CA ILE A 90 -21.91 -8.23 -18.75
C ILE A 90 -21.02 -8.79 -19.86
N GLY A 91 -19.97 -9.56 -19.53
CA GLY A 91 -19.02 -10.08 -20.50
C GLY A 91 -18.13 -8.99 -21.10
N ALA A 92 -17.49 -8.19 -20.26
CA ALA A 92 -16.44 -7.24 -20.64
C ALA A 92 -15.11 -7.66 -19.99
N ASP A 93 -14.00 -7.08 -20.47
CA ASP A 93 -12.65 -7.41 -19.99
C ASP A 93 -11.94 -6.18 -19.43
N ILE A 94 -11.29 -6.31 -18.28
CA ILE A 94 -10.54 -5.23 -17.64
C ILE A 94 -9.05 -5.57 -17.60
N PHE A 95 -8.25 -4.78 -18.28
CA PHE A 95 -6.81 -4.93 -18.44
C PHE A 95 -6.05 -3.82 -17.71
N ARG A 96 -4.93 -4.17 -17.08
CA ARG A 96 -4.12 -3.26 -16.27
C ARG A 96 -2.64 -3.30 -16.63
N MET A 97 -2.04 -2.13 -16.81
CA MET A 97 -0.63 -1.99 -17.16
C MET A 97 0.19 -1.36 -16.03
N PRO A 98 1.38 -1.86 -15.68
CA PRO A 98 2.26 -1.19 -14.73
C PRO A 98 2.60 0.25 -15.15
N ALA A 99 2.50 1.21 -14.22
CA ALA A 99 2.79 2.63 -14.51
C ALA A 99 4.19 2.87 -15.10
N ALA A 100 5.17 2.03 -14.75
CA ALA A 100 6.53 2.12 -15.29
C ALA A 100 6.59 1.76 -16.78
N VAL A 101 5.76 0.81 -17.22
CA VAL A 101 5.65 0.38 -18.63
C VAL A 101 4.92 1.45 -19.43
N LEU A 102 3.78 1.96 -18.93
CA LEU A 102 3.08 3.08 -19.57
C LEU A 102 3.99 4.32 -19.73
N LYS A 103 4.83 4.61 -18.73
CA LYS A 103 5.80 5.71 -18.82
C LYS A 103 6.81 5.53 -19.97
N GLN A 104 7.19 4.30 -20.29
CA GLN A 104 8.08 4.01 -21.42
C GLN A 104 7.38 4.30 -22.74
N HIS A 105 6.14 3.82 -22.92
CA HIS A 105 5.33 4.11 -24.11
C HIS A 105 5.01 5.58 -24.28
N ARG A 106 4.81 6.31 -23.18
CA ARG A 106 4.61 7.77 -23.24
C ARG A 106 5.81 8.49 -23.88
N ASN A 107 7.04 7.96 -23.74
CA ASN A 107 8.27 8.51 -24.30
C ASN A 107 8.44 10.04 -24.13
N GLY A 108 8.06 10.57 -22.95
CA GLY A 108 8.12 12.01 -22.65
C GLY A 108 6.91 12.84 -23.08
N GLY A 109 5.89 12.23 -23.69
CA GLY A 109 4.61 12.87 -24.02
C GLY A 109 3.78 13.31 -22.80
N ASP A 110 2.62 13.92 -23.05
CA ASP A 110 1.74 14.45 -22.00
C ASP A 110 1.00 13.31 -21.28
N LYS A 111 0.94 13.40 -19.95
CA LYS A 111 0.14 12.51 -19.10
C LYS A 111 -1.36 12.73 -19.28
N ASN A 112 -1.78 13.84 -19.89
CA ASN A 112 -3.18 14.06 -20.27
C ASN A 112 -3.67 13.12 -21.36
N ASP A 113 -2.76 12.56 -22.15
CA ASP A 113 -3.12 11.65 -23.23
C ASP A 113 -3.13 10.18 -22.80
N ASP A 114 -2.84 9.88 -21.51
CA ASP A 114 -2.74 8.50 -21.01
C ASP A 114 -4.00 7.67 -21.29
N ALA A 115 -5.20 8.28 -21.24
CA ALA A 115 -6.45 7.56 -21.52
C ALA A 115 -6.49 7.08 -22.97
N SER A 116 -6.17 7.95 -23.93
CA SER A 116 -6.12 7.59 -25.35
C SER A 116 -4.98 6.61 -25.64
N LEU A 117 -3.81 6.84 -25.07
CA LEU A 117 -2.64 5.95 -25.21
C LEU A 117 -2.94 4.55 -24.67
N LEU A 118 -3.64 4.42 -23.54
CA LEU A 118 -4.02 3.12 -22.98
C LEU A 118 -4.98 2.36 -23.91
N ALA A 119 -5.95 3.04 -24.51
CA ALA A 119 -6.87 2.42 -25.47
C ALA A 119 -6.14 1.92 -26.73
N GLU A 120 -5.18 2.70 -27.22
CA GLU A 120 -4.33 2.33 -28.36
C GLU A 120 -3.42 1.15 -28.03
N LEU A 121 -2.71 1.20 -26.89
CA LEU A 121 -1.81 0.14 -26.46
C LEU A 121 -2.56 -1.17 -26.21
N LEU A 122 -3.83 -1.13 -25.79
CA LEU A 122 -4.61 -2.36 -25.65
C LEU A 122 -4.81 -3.07 -26.99
N LYS A 123 -4.85 -2.31 -28.10
CA LYS A 123 -4.93 -2.84 -29.47
C LYS A 123 -3.58 -3.37 -29.96
N THR A 124 -2.49 -2.65 -29.70
CA THR A 124 -1.18 -2.92 -30.33
C THR A 124 -0.23 -3.73 -29.46
N ASN A 125 -0.39 -3.68 -28.13
CA ASN A 125 0.54 -4.20 -27.12
C ASN A 125 -0.21 -4.93 -25.98
N GLN A 126 -1.27 -5.67 -26.29
CA GLN A 126 -2.11 -6.34 -25.29
C GLN A 126 -1.32 -7.25 -24.33
N GLN A 127 -0.22 -7.87 -24.79
CA GLN A 127 0.68 -8.72 -24.00
C GLN A 127 1.35 -8.03 -22.81
N GLU A 128 1.37 -6.69 -22.79
CA GLU A 128 1.94 -5.91 -21.69
C GLU A 128 0.91 -5.58 -20.60
N PHE A 129 -0.34 -5.95 -20.83
CA PHE A 129 -1.42 -5.82 -19.88
C PHE A 129 -1.64 -7.12 -19.09
N TYR A 130 -2.14 -6.94 -17.88
CA TYR A 130 -2.64 -8.01 -17.04
C TYR A 130 -4.15 -7.90 -16.94
N GLU A 131 -4.86 -8.97 -17.28
CA GLU A 131 -6.30 -9.04 -17.03
C GLU A 131 -6.58 -9.00 -15.51
N THR A 132 -7.62 -8.28 -15.12
CA THR A 132 -8.06 -8.11 -13.73
C THR A 132 -8.95 -9.28 -13.35
N GLN A 133 -8.40 -10.16 -12.52
CA GLN A 133 -9.04 -11.39 -12.09
C GLN A 133 -9.71 -11.22 -10.72
N PRO A 134 -10.60 -12.15 -10.29
CA PRO A 134 -11.21 -12.10 -8.96
C PRO A 134 -10.21 -11.94 -7.80
N ARG A 135 -9.03 -12.59 -7.90
CA ARG A 135 -7.95 -12.44 -6.91
C ARG A 135 -7.43 -11.01 -6.76
N ASP A 136 -7.47 -10.21 -7.84
CA ASP A 136 -7.05 -8.81 -7.81
C ASP A 136 -8.07 -7.97 -7.03
N ARG A 137 -9.36 -8.34 -7.11
CA ARG A 137 -10.42 -7.73 -6.30
C ARG A 137 -10.20 -8.00 -4.81
N ASP A 138 -9.84 -9.23 -4.44
CA ASP A 138 -9.54 -9.58 -3.04
C ASP A 138 -8.36 -8.78 -2.50
N LEU A 139 -7.33 -8.59 -3.33
CA LEU A 139 -6.17 -7.76 -2.98
C LEU A 139 -6.55 -6.29 -2.79
N ILE A 140 -7.38 -5.74 -3.67
CA ILE A 140 -7.90 -4.36 -3.52
C ILE A 140 -8.73 -4.26 -2.24
N TRP A 141 -9.55 -5.28 -1.93
CA TRP A 141 -10.35 -5.33 -0.72
C TRP A 141 -9.51 -5.39 0.56
N LEU A 142 -8.38 -6.12 0.55
CA LEU A 142 -7.42 -6.10 1.64
C LEU A 142 -6.94 -4.68 1.95
N ARG A 143 -6.63 -3.89 0.92
CA ARG A 143 -6.15 -2.51 1.10
C ARG A 143 -7.20 -1.62 1.74
N VAL A 144 -8.45 -1.73 1.29
CA VAL A 144 -9.59 -1.00 1.87
C VAL A 144 -9.78 -1.38 3.33
N SER A 145 -9.73 -2.68 3.63
CA SER A 145 -9.84 -3.20 5.00
C SER A 145 -8.70 -2.73 5.90
N LEU A 146 -7.47 -2.69 5.38
CA LEU A 146 -6.31 -2.19 6.12
C LEU A 146 -6.44 -0.70 6.43
N GLN A 147 -6.89 0.10 5.46
CA GLN A 147 -7.09 1.54 5.67
C GLN A 147 -8.15 1.78 6.75
N ALA A 148 -9.31 1.11 6.67
CA ALA A 148 -10.35 1.22 7.69
C ALA A 148 -9.85 0.83 9.09
N ARG A 149 -8.99 -0.18 9.18
CA ARG A 149 -8.34 -0.61 10.42
C ARG A 149 -7.33 0.41 10.95
N ILE A 150 -6.59 1.08 10.06
CA ILE A 150 -5.69 2.18 10.44
C ILE A 150 -6.49 3.38 10.97
N ASP A 151 -7.57 3.75 10.28
CA ASP A 151 -8.43 4.88 10.67
C ASP A 151 -9.06 4.64 12.05
N ALA A 152 -9.62 3.44 12.29
CA ALA A 152 -10.16 3.05 13.59
C ALA A 152 -9.10 3.09 14.70
N MET A 153 -7.89 2.58 14.43
CA MET A 153 -6.76 2.63 15.37
C MET A 153 -6.35 4.07 15.70
N GLN A 154 -6.27 4.94 14.69
CA GLN A 154 -5.95 6.36 14.89
C GLN A 154 -7.02 7.08 15.70
N ALA A 155 -8.30 6.84 15.42
CA ALA A 155 -9.42 7.38 16.17
C ALA A 155 -9.36 6.98 17.65
N ARG A 156 -9.09 5.69 17.94
CA ARG A 156 -8.88 5.19 19.30
C ARG A 156 -7.70 5.90 19.99
N ILE A 157 -6.54 5.97 19.35
CA ILE A 157 -5.33 6.61 19.92
C ILE A 157 -5.61 8.08 20.22
N ALA A 158 -6.26 8.81 19.31
CA ALA A 158 -6.62 10.20 19.53
C ALA A 158 -7.60 10.38 20.69
N CYS A 159 -8.59 9.50 20.82
CA CYS A 159 -9.52 9.50 21.96
C CYS A 159 -8.78 9.24 23.28
N GLU A 160 -7.90 8.24 23.31
CA GLU A 160 -7.08 7.91 24.49
C GLU A 160 -6.22 9.10 24.94
N GLN A 161 -5.57 9.79 24.00
CA GLN A 161 -4.78 10.99 24.29
C GLN A 161 -5.66 12.12 24.85
N ARG A 162 -6.86 12.35 24.31
CA ARG A 162 -7.80 13.35 24.84
C ARG A 162 -8.23 13.03 26.26
N LEU A 163 -8.53 11.76 26.56
CA LEU A 163 -8.88 11.32 27.92
C LEU A 163 -7.72 11.55 28.89
N HIS A 164 -6.49 11.23 28.47
CA HIS A 164 -5.30 11.46 29.30
C HIS A 164 -5.11 12.94 29.61
N GLN A 165 -5.19 13.82 28.61
CA GLN A 165 -5.08 15.27 28.80
C GLN A 165 -6.21 15.84 29.66
N ARG A 166 -7.43 15.32 29.53
CA ARG A 166 -8.56 15.71 30.39
C ARG A 166 -8.28 15.36 31.85
N VAL A 167 -7.76 14.17 32.14
CA VAL A 167 -7.43 13.75 33.51
C VAL A 167 -6.31 14.61 34.09
N ILE A 168 -5.27 14.92 33.29
CA ILE A 168 -4.23 15.87 33.70
C ILE A 168 -4.87 17.22 34.06
N GLY A 169 -5.67 17.81 33.16
CA GLY A 169 -6.31 19.11 33.41
C GLY A 169 -7.20 19.11 34.64
N GLN A 170 -8.06 18.09 34.80
CA GLN A 170 -8.94 17.95 35.97
C GLN A 170 -8.15 17.81 37.27
N THR A 171 -7.04 17.08 37.23
CA THR A 171 -6.17 16.90 38.39
C THR A 171 -5.48 18.21 38.74
N PHE A 172 -4.74 18.82 37.81
CA PHE A 172 -3.98 20.05 38.04
C PHE A 172 -4.86 21.26 38.43
N CYS A 173 -6.10 21.32 37.96
CA CYS A 173 -7.04 22.38 38.30
C CYS A 173 -7.93 22.08 39.52
N SER A 174 -7.66 21.02 40.28
CA SER A 174 -8.42 20.71 41.50
C SER A 174 -8.12 21.73 42.62
N PRO A 175 -9.15 22.26 43.31
CA PRO A 175 -8.98 23.24 44.39
C PRO A 175 -8.12 22.73 45.55
N GLU A 176 -8.06 21.42 45.77
CA GLU A 176 -7.35 20.81 46.89
C GLU A 176 -5.83 20.78 46.71
N GLY A 177 -5.31 20.96 45.48
CA GLY A 177 -3.89 21.21 45.17
C GLY A 177 -2.89 20.13 45.62
N LYS A 178 -3.36 18.97 46.13
CA LYS A 178 -2.53 17.89 46.66
C LYS A 178 -2.64 16.67 45.77
N PHE A 179 -1.50 16.21 45.25
CA PHE A 179 -1.42 15.10 44.31
C PHE A 179 -0.63 13.93 44.92
N PRO A 180 -1.28 12.84 45.34
CA PRO A 180 -0.55 11.62 45.67
C PRO A 180 0.09 11.06 44.40
N GLU A 181 1.34 10.65 44.50
CA GLU A 181 2.09 10.01 43.42
C GLU A 181 1.30 8.81 42.83
N GLY A 182 1.18 8.74 41.50
CA GLY A 182 0.40 7.70 40.81
C GLY A 182 -1.12 7.94 40.73
N GLY A 183 -1.64 9.07 41.26
CA GLY A 183 -3.06 9.40 41.22
C GLY A 183 -3.61 9.62 39.81
N ILE A 184 -2.81 10.23 38.92
CA ILE A 184 -3.19 10.56 37.53
C ILE A 184 -3.35 9.27 36.72
N GLU A 185 -2.40 8.35 36.81
CA GLU A 185 -2.38 7.10 36.06
C GLU A 185 -3.57 6.22 36.45
N LYS A 186 -3.88 6.15 37.76
CA LYS A 186 -5.03 5.39 38.27
C LYS A 186 -6.36 6.02 37.84
N ALA A 187 -6.48 7.34 37.93
CA ALA A 187 -7.68 8.06 37.48
C ALA A 187 -7.89 7.89 35.97
N PHE A 188 -6.82 7.98 35.19
CA PHE A 188 -6.84 7.74 33.75
C PHE A 188 -7.22 6.31 33.40
N ALA A 189 -6.64 5.30 34.07
CA ALA A 189 -7.00 3.90 33.85
C ALA A 189 -8.50 3.65 34.11
N ASN A 190 -9.03 4.20 35.21
CA ASN A 190 -10.45 4.13 35.54
C ASN A 190 -11.33 4.83 34.51
N LEU A 191 -10.97 6.04 34.07
CA LEU A 191 -11.75 6.76 33.05
C LEU A 191 -11.73 6.02 31.72
N LYS A 192 -10.55 5.58 31.27
CA LYS A 192 -10.38 4.81 30.03
C LYS A 192 -11.21 3.53 30.02
N ALA A 193 -11.30 2.84 31.16
CA ALA A 193 -12.08 1.61 31.28
C ALA A 193 -13.60 1.85 31.18
N ASN A 194 -14.09 3.02 31.59
CA ASN A 194 -15.52 3.32 31.68
C ASN A 194 -16.03 4.32 30.61
N ASP A 195 -15.15 4.95 29.84
CA ASP A 195 -15.54 5.93 28.82
C ASP A 195 -16.25 5.24 27.63
N ALA A 196 -17.52 5.60 27.43
CA ALA A 196 -18.38 4.97 26.43
C ALA A 196 -17.85 5.13 25.00
N ILE A 197 -17.23 6.27 24.67
CA ILE A 197 -16.68 6.54 23.33
C ILE A 197 -15.44 5.68 23.12
N MET A 198 -14.53 5.61 24.09
CA MET A 198 -13.35 4.77 24.02
C MET A 198 -13.72 3.28 23.87
N GLN A 199 -14.72 2.80 24.61
CA GLN A 199 -15.18 1.42 24.48
C GLN A 199 -15.79 1.14 23.10
N ALA A 200 -16.54 2.09 22.54
CA ALA A 200 -17.06 1.99 21.18
C ALA A 200 -15.94 1.92 20.14
N LEU A 201 -14.91 2.77 20.25
CA LEU A 201 -13.75 2.77 19.34
C LEU A 201 -12.92 1.48 19.44
N ILE A 202 -12.74 0.92 20.65
CA ILE A 202 -12.10 -0.39 20.83
C ILE A 202 -12.91 -1.49 20.13
N LYS A 203 -14.24 -1.45 20.22
CA LYS A 203 -15.12 -2.42 19.55
C LYS A 203 -15.04 -2.28 18.03
N GLU A 204 -15.01 -1.06 17.52
CA GLU A 204 -14.82 -0.77 16.10
C GLU A 204 -13.47 -1.29 15.59
N GLU A 205 -12.36 -0.95 16.26
CA GLU A 205 -11.02 -1.43 15.88
C GLU A 205 -10.97 -2.97 15.84
N LYS A 206 -11.53 -3.65 16.86
CA LYS A 206 -11.65 -5.11 16.86
C LYS A 206 -12.49 -5.65 15.70
N ALA A 207 -13.55 -4.95 15.32
CA ALA A 207 -14.34 -5.33 14.14
C ALA A 207 -13.51 -5.19 12.86
N ARG A 208 -12.80 -4.07 12.68
CA ARG A 208 -11.93 -3.84 11.52
C ARG A 208 -10.76 -4.82 11.47
N ASP A 209 -10.20 -5.22 12.61
CA ASP A 209 -9.17 -6.27 12.69
C ASP A 209 -9.70 -7.63 12.18
N ARG A 210 -10.95 -7.98 12.50
CA ARG A 210 -11.58 -9.21 11.96
C ARG A 210 -11.81 -9.12 10.47
N ASP A 211 -12.28 -7.97 9.97
CA ASP A 211 -12.52 -7.76 8.55
C ASP A 211 -11.20 -7.81 7.76
N LEU A 212 -10.15 -7.18 8.28
CA LEU A 212 -8.79 -7.24 7.72
C LEU A 212 -8.25 -8.67 7.70
N LYS A 213 -8.42 -9.42 8.79
CA LYS A 213 -7.97 -10.81 8.86
C LYS A 213 -8.68 -11.69 7.82
N LYS A 214 -10.00 -11.56 7.69
CA LYS A 214 -10.78 -12.27 6.67
C LYS A 214 -10.31 -11.94 5.25
N ALA A 215 -10.11 -10.65 4.95
CA ALA A 215 -9.61 -10.21 3.64
C ALA A 215 -8.20 -10.75 3.36
N LEU A 216 -7.35 -10.84 4.38
CA LEU A 216 -5.99 -11.35 4.27
C LEU A 216 -5.96 -12.87 4.03
N GLU A 217 -6.76 -13.63 4.77
CA GLU A 217 -6.87 -15.10 4.66
C GLU A 217 -7.45 -15.56 3.31
N ALA A 218 -8.18 -14.69 2.61
CA ALA A 218 -8.64 -14.96 1.24
C ALA A 218 -7.51 -14.97 0.20
N LEU A 219 -6.34 -14.40 0.51
CA LEU A 219 -5.27 -14.21 -0.47
C LEU A 219 -4.30 -15.39 -0.52
N PRO A 220 -4.06 -15.99 -1.70
CA PRO A 220 -3.06 -17.04 -1.86
C PRO A 220 -1.65 -16.60 -1.47
N VAL A 221 -1.28 -15.35 -1.73
CA VAL A 221 0.02 -14.79 -1.34
C VAL A 221 0.20 -14.81 0.17
N TYR A 222 -0.85 -14.54 0.95
CA TYR A 222 -0.76 -14.61 2.40
C TYR A 222 -0.63 -16.05 2.87
N GLU A 223 -1.55 -16.92 2.45
CA GLU A 223 -1.61 -18.31 2.90
C GLU A 223 -0.35 -19.11 2.55
N LYS A 224 0.18 -18.95 1.33
CA LYS A 224 1.32 -19.72 0.85
C LYS A 224 2.69 -19.13 1.22
N ILE A 225 2.80 -17.81 1.32
CA ILE A 225 4.11 -17.13 1.48
C ILE A 225 4.26 -16.55 2.87
N PHE A 226 3.33 -15.69 3.31
CA PHE A 226 3.51 -14.92 4.54
C PHE A 226 3.15 -15.70 5.81
N LYS A 227 2.06 -16.47 5.79
CA LYS A 227 1.57 -17.22 6.94
C LYS A 227 2.59 -18.23 7.51
N PRO A 228 3.39 -18.94 6.68
CA PRO A 228 4.46 -19.79 7.20
C PRO A 228 5.65 -19.04 7.81
N ILE A 229 5.77 -17.73 7.62
CA ILE A 229 6.89 -16.93 8.14
C ILE A 229 6.65 -16.61 9.61
N GLU A 230 7.36 -17.32 10.49
CA GLU A 230 7.33 -17.04 11.92
C GLU A 230 7.72 -15.59 12.23
N GLY A 231 6.91 -14.92 13.06
CA GLY A 231 7.07 -13.50 13.37
C GLY A 231 6.38 -12.56 12.38
N CYS A 232 5.90 -13.03 11.22
CA CYS A 232 5.13 -12.22 10.28
C CYS A 232 3.61 -12.35 10.52
N GLY A 233 3.12 -11.71 11.58
CA GLY A 233 1.70 -11.72 11.91
C GLY A 233 0.82 -10.97 10.88
N PRO A 234 -0.52 -11.15 10.93
CA PRO A 234 -1.46 -10.56 9.98
C PRO A 234 -1.29 -9.04 9.75
N ALA A 235 -1.00 -8.28 10.81
CA ALA A 235 -0.85 -6.82 10.72
C ALA A 235 0.42 -6.38 9.96
N ILE A 236 1.50 -7.17 10.01
CA ILE A 236 2.73 -6.89 9.26
C ILE A 236 2.55 -7.36 7.82
N ALA A 237 2.05 -8.58 7.64
CA ALA A 237 1.80 -9.16 6.31
C ALA A 237 0.85 -8.29 5.48
N SER A 238 -0.28 -7.86 6.06
CA SER A 238 -1.26 -7.02 5.37
C SER A 238 -0.67 -5.69 4.91
N ARG A 239 0.18 -5.05 5.71
CA ARG A 239 0.89 -3.82 5.31
C ARG A 239 1.84 -4.06 4.14
N ILE A 240 2.65 -5.12 4.19
CA ILE A 240 3.59 -5.44 3.11
C ILE A 240 2.82 -5.73 1.81
N ILE A 241 1.82 -6.62 1.86
CA ILE A 241 1.01 -7.00 0.71
C ILE A 241 0.26 -5.79 0.15
N SER A 242 -0.37 -4.97 1.00
CA SER A 242 -1.17 -3.82 0.57
C SER A 242 -0.35 -2.72 -0.10
N VAL A 243 0.92 -2.56 0.28
CA VAL A 243 1.81 -1.53 -0.28
C VAL A 243 2.48 -2.01 -1.57
N ILE A 244 2.91 -3.28 -1.61
CA ILE A 244 3.42 -3.89 -2.84
C ILE A 244 2.29 -4.03 -3.87
N GLN A 245 1.07 -4.30 -3.40
CA GLN A 245 -0.13 -4.54 -4.18
C GLN A 245 0.07 -5.79 -5.04
N ASP A 246 0.73 -5.61 -6.17
CA ASP A 246 0.93 -6.63 -7.17
C ASP A 246 2.42 -6.73 -7.50
N ILE A 247 2.97 -7.94 -7.40
CA ILE A 247 4.37 -8.19 -7.70
C ILE A 247 4.73 -7.92 -9.17
N ARG A 248 3.75 -8.05 -10.08
CA ARG A 248 3.89 -7.81 -11.53
C ARG A 248 4.24 -6.37 -11.88
N ARG A 249 4.08 -5.44 -10.92
CA ARG A 249 4.55 -4.04 -11.01
C ARG A 249 6.07 -3.93 -11.03
N PHE A 250 6.77 -4.95 -10.55
CA PHE A 250 8.21 -4.95 -10.36
C PHE A 250 8.88 -5.92 -11.33
N PRO A 251 9.61 -5.44 -12.34
CA PRO A 251 10.25 -6.31 -13.32
C PRO A 251 11.48 -7.06 -12.76
N THR A 252 12.06 -6.58 -11.65
CA THR A 252 13.19 -7.23 -10.98
C THR A 252 13.12 -7.09 -9.46
N ALA A 253 13.75 -8.02 -8.75
CA ALA A 253 13.92 -7.94 -7.29
C ALA A 253 14.64 -6.65 -6.86
N ALA A 254 15.55 -6.13 -7.68
CA ALA A 254 16.23 -4.86 -7.41
C ALA A 254 15.25 -3.67 -7.41
N LYS A 255 14.27 -3.65 -8.32
CA LYS A 255 13.22 -2.61 -8.34
C LYS A 255 12.28 -2.73 -7.14
N LEU A 256 11.93 -3.94 -6.71
CA LEU A 256 11.15 -4.13 -5.48
C LEU A 256 11.92 -3.66 -4.24
N LYS A 257 13.20 -4.03 -4.11
CA LYS A 257 14.08 -3.52 -3.03
C LYS A 257 14.19 -2.01 -3.03
N ALA A 258 14.31 -1.41 -4.22
CA ALA A 258 14.35 0.03 -4.39
C ALA A 258 13.09 0.67 -3.82
N PHE A 259 11.93 0.19 -4.26
CA PHE A 259 10.62 0.62 -3.80
C PHE A 259 10.40 0.45 -2.28
N CYS A 260 10.83 -0.67 -1.70
CA CYS A 260 10.72 -0.90 -0.25
C CYS A 260 11.74 -0.11 0.59
N GLY A 261 12.67 0.62 -0.03
CA GLY A 261 13.72 1.37 0.68
C GLY A 261 14.78 0.47 1.33
N ALA A 262 14.88 -0.79 0.89
CA ALA A 262 15.83 -1.80 1.37
C ALA A 262 17.03 -2.00 0.43
N HIS A 263 17.32 -0.99 -0.40
CA HIS A 263 18.45 -0.94 -1.32
C HIS A 263 19.56 -0.03 -0.79
N LEU A 264 20.77 -0.20 -1.33
CA LEU A 264 21.87 0.74 -1.15
C LEU A 264 21.91 1.68 -2.37
N LEU A 265 22.26 2.94 -2.11
CA LEU A 265 22.64 3.91 -3.14
C LEU A 265 24.06 3.60 -3.64
N ASP A 266 24.49 4.27 -4.71
CA ASP A 266 25.82 4.09 -5.30
C ASP A 266 26.97 4.39 -4.30
N ASP A 267 26.72 5.24 -3.30
CA ASP A 267 27.66 5.56 -2.21
C ASP A 267 27.67 4.50 -1.08
N GLY A 268 26.97 3.38 -1.25
CA GLY A 268 26.87 2.29 -0.30
C GLY A 268 25.97 2.59 0.91
N ARG A 269 25.23 3.70 0.92
CA ARG A 269 24.33 4.07 2.03
C ARG A 269 22.89 3.70 1.72
N PHE A 270 22.11 3.42 2.75
CA PHE A 270 20.66 3.31 2.60
C PHE A 270 20.04 4.69 2.32
N PRO A 271 18.99 4.76 1.47
CA PRO A 271 18.28 6.01 1.21
C PRO A 271 17.71 6.56 2.52
N ARG A 272 17.71 7.88 2.69
CA ARG A 272 17.15 8.56 3.85
C ARG A 272 16.15 9.60 3.38
N ARG A 273 15.08 9.79 4.15
CA ARG A 273 14.15 10.90 3.90
C ARG A 273 14.88 12.21 4.22
N ARG A 274 14.81 13.18 3.31
CA ARG A 274 15.30 14.55 3.51
C ARG A 274 14.12 15.50 3.44
N SER A 275 14.19 16.59 4.21
CA SER A 275 13.16 17.63 4.15
C SER A 275 13.19 18.29 2.77
N GLY A 276 12.02 18.53 2.18
CA GLY A 276 11.90 19.13 0.85
C GLY A 276 12.13 18.20 -0.34
N GLU A 277 12.57 16.95 -0.12
CA GLU A 277 12.79 15.98 -1.20
C GLU A 277 11.73 14.87 -1.19
N LEU A 278 11.21 14.53 -2.37
CA LEU A 278 10.36 13.35 -2.55
C LEU A 278 11.21 12.08 -2.37
N ALA A 279 10.77 11.20 -1.46
CA ALA A 279 11.41 9.91 -1.30
C ALA A 279 11.20 9.03 -2.55
N ASN A 280 12.27 8.41 -3.04
CA ASN A 280 12.22 7.45 -4.16
C ASN A 280 11.79 6.03 -3.74
N TRP A 281 11.29 5.87 -2.51
CA TRP A 281 10.86 4.62 -1.90
C TRP A 281 9.57 4.84 -1.08
N SER A 282 8.83 3.78 -0.80
CA SER A 282 7.57 3.82 -0.05
C SER A 282 7.80 3.85 1.48
N PRO A 283 7.39 4.96 2.17
CA PRO A 283 7.41 5.07 3.63
C PRO A 283 6.81 3.86 4.34
N ASP A 284 5.63 3.43 3.88
CA ASP A 284 4.85 2.38 4.49
C ASP A 284 5.49 1.01 4.31
N ALA A 285 6.04 0.72 3.11
CA ALA A 285 6.76 -0.54 2.87
C ALA A 285 7.96 -0.66 3.82
N ARG A 286 8.72 0.43 3.96
CA ARG A 286 9.91 0.41 4.81
C ARG A 286 9.56 0.31 6.28
N GLN A 287 8.50 0.98 6.72
CA GLN A 287 8.02 0.87 8.10
C GLN A 287 7.55 -0.56 8.40
N ALA A 288 6.84 -1.20 7.47
CA ALA A 288 6.43 -2.59 7.62
C ALA A 288 7.63 -3.54 7.70
N LEU A 289 8.66 -3.32 6.87
CA LEU A 289 9.92 -4.08 6.96
C LEU A 289 10.66 -3.84 8.27
N TYR A 290 10.67 -2.61 8.78
CA TYR A 290 11.29 -2.32 10.07
C TYR A 290 10.62 -3.12 11.20
N LEU A 291 9.28 -3.10 11.26
CA LEU A 291 8.52 -3.89 12.23
C LEU A 291 8.79 -5.40 12.10
N LEU A 292 8.94 -5.90 10.85
CA LEU A 292 9.31 -7.29 10.62
C LEU A 292 10.74 -7.61 11.08
N GLY A 293 11.67 -6.68 10.91
CA GLY A 293 13.06 -6.82 11.36
C GLY A 293 13.15 -7.01 12.87
N ASP A 294 12.35 -6.27 13.64
CA ASP A 294 12.25 -6.46 15.09
C ASP A 294 11.75 -7.87 15.43
N GLN A 295 10.77 -8.39 14.68
CA GLN A 295 10.27 -9.75 14.88
C GLN A 295 11.31 -10.82 14.60
N PHE A 296 12.21 -10.64 13.63
CA PHE A 296 13.32 -11.57 13.40
C PHE A 296 14.31 -11.59 14.57
N ASN A 297 14.50 -10.45 15.25
CA ASN A 297 15.29 -10.40 16.48
C ASN A 297 14.58 -11.09 17.66
N TYR A 298 13.26 -10.92 17.80
CA TYR A 298 12.49 -11.57 18.88
C TYR A 298 12.28 -13.08 18.66
N ARG A 299 12.08 -13.50 17.40
CA ARG A 299 11.92 -14.91 16.98
C ARG A 299 13.24 -15.47 16.51
N ALA A 300 14.21 -15.43 17.41
CA ALA A 300 15.60 -15.58 17.07
C ALA A 300 15.98 -17.00 16.57
N ASP A 301 15.15 -18.00 16.87
CA ASP A 301 15.31 -19.37 16.41
C ASP A 301 14.53 -19.66 15.12
N SER A 302 13.71 -18.73 14.64
CA SER A 302 13.05 -18.84 13.33
C SER A 302 14.09 -18.83 12.19
N PHE A 303 13.68 -19.25 10.98
CA PHE A 303 14.57 -19.21 9.81
C PHE A 303 15.22 -17.83 9.60
N TRP A 304 14.42 -16.75 9.61
CA TRP A 304 14.91 -15.40 9.42
C TRP A 304 15.64 -14.84 10.66
N GLY A 305 15.27 -15.28 11.87
CA GLY A 305 16.00 -14.95 13.09
C GLY A 305 17.41 -15.53 13.11
N ARG A 306 17.58 -16.76 12.62
CA ARG A 306 18.90 -17.39 12.42
C ARG A 306 19.72 -16.64 11.37
N LYS A 307 19.12 -16.26 10.24
CA LYS A 307 19.80 -15.41 9.23
C LYS A 307 20.24 -14.07 9.78
N PHE A 308 19.40 -13.43 10.60
CA PHE A 308 19.76 -12.20 11.29
C PHE A 308 20.96 -12.39 12.22
N ARG A 309 20.99 -13.45 13.01
CA ARG A 309 22.13 -13.79 13.88
C ARG A 309 23.40 -14.10 13.08
N GLU A 310 23.29 -14.86 11.99
CA GLU A 310 24.40 -15.13 11.06
C GLU A 310 25.01 -13.81 10.55
N TYR A 311 24.19 -12.84 10.13
CA TYR A 311 24.68 -11.54 9.69
C TYR A 311 25.29 -10.70 10.81
N LYS A 312 24.77 -10.77 12.04
CA LYS A 312 25.41 -10.09 13.18
C LYS A 312 26.81 -10.63 13.43
N VAL A 313 26.98 -11.96 13.43
CA VAL A 313 28.29 -12.60 13.61
C VAL A 313 29.21 -12.19 12.47
N HIS A 314 28.76 -12.34 11.22
CA HIS A 314 29.54 -11.96 10.04
C HIS A 314 30.03 -10.50 10.11
N PHE A 315 29.15 -9.54 10.41
CA PHE A 315 29.55 -8.13 10.49
C PHE A 315 30.47 -7.83 11.66
N ARG A 316 30.34 -8.54 12.79
CA ARG A 316 31.29 -8.42 13.91
C ARG A 316 32.65 -9.02 13.56
N THR A 317 32.71 -10.10 12.77
CA THR A 317 33.97 -10.66 12.28
C THR A 317 34.66 -9.73 11.28
N VAL A 318 33.92 -9.11 10.35
CA VAL A 318 34.47 -8.17 9.37
C VAL A 318 34.86 -6.83 10.02
N HIS A 319 34.12 -6.40 11.04
CA HIS A 319 34.38 -5.16 11.78
C HIS A 319 34.52 -5.45 13.28
N PRO A 320 35.67 -5.99 13.72
CA PRO A 320 35.88 -6.39 15.11
C PRO A 320 35.87 -5.19 16.06
N GLU A 321 36.47 -4.08 15.64
CA GLU A 321 36.68 -2.90 16.47
C GLU A 321 35.73 -1.74 16.15
N ILE A 322 35.53 -0.87 17.13
CA ILE A 322 34.76 0.37 16.97
C ILE A 322 35.66 1.40 16.30
N GLU A 323 35.34 1.76 15.07
CA GLU A 323 36.01 2.86 14.37
C GLU A 323 35.40 4.21 14.77
N ILE A 324 36.24 5.23 14.98
CA ILE A 324 35.81 6.61 15.20
C ILE A 324 36.16 7.41 13.96
N ASN A 325 35.17 8.03 13.32
CA ASN A 325 35.46 8.90 12.18
C ASN A 325 35.97 10.29 12.63
N ASP A 326 36.47 11.09 11.70
CA ASP A 326 37.00 12.45 11.92
C ASP A 326 36.00 13.42 12.60
N LYS A 327 34.73 13.04 12.67
CA LYS A 327 33.65 13.81 13.31
C LYS A 327 33.25 13.25 14.69
N GLY A 328 34.07 12.37 15.27
CA GLY A 328 33.83 11.72 16.56
C GLY A 328 32.69 10.69 16.59
N LYS A 329 32.12 10.32 15.43
CA LYS A 329 31.03 9.34 15.35
C LYS A 329 31.59 7.92 15.34
N LYS A 330 31.17 7.12 16.32
CA LYS A 330 31.47 5.70 16.43
C LYS A 330 30.73 4.89 15.36
N LYS A 331 31.48 4.14 14.56
CA LYS A 331 31.02 3.07 13.66
C LYS A 331 31.23 1.71 14.32
N TYR A 332 30.59 0.69 13.76
CA TYR A 332 30.65 -0.71 14.21
C TYR A 332 30.46 -0.97 15.72
N THR A 333 29.73 -0.09 16.41
CA THR A 333 29.17 -0.38 17.74
C THR A 333 28.17 -1.54 17.65
N ASP A 334 27.86 -2.21 18.77
CA ASP A 334 26.87 -3.30 18.78
C ASP A 334 25.52 -2.87 18.20
N GLY A 335 25.07 -1.65 18.52
CA GLY A 335 23.86 -1.08 17.95
C GLY A 335 23.96 -0.81 16.45
N HIS A 336 25.15 -0.45 15.94
CA HIS A 336 25.35 -0.27 14.51
C HIS A 336 25.39 -1.62 13.77
N ILE A 337 26.10 -2.62 14.29
CA ILE A 337 26.13 -3.99 13.72
C ILE A 337 24.75 -4.63 13.76
N HIS A 338 23.99 -4.43 14.84
CA HIS A 338 22.58 -4.85 14.91
C HIS A 338 21.80 -4.26 13.74
N LYS A 339 21.85 -2.94 13.53
CA LYS A 339 21.15 -2.29 12.40
C LYS A 339 21.62 -2.78 11.04
N MET A 340 22.92 -2.98 10.84
CA MET A 340 23.47 -3.54 9.60
C MET A 340 22.92 -4.95 9.34
N ALA A 341 22.92 -5.82 10.35
CA ALA A 341 22.35 -7.16 10.26
C ALA A 341 20.85 -7.14 9.99
N THR A 342 20.08 -6.27 10.65
CA THR A 342 18.64 -6.10 10.43
C THR A 342 18.39 -5.75 8.96
N TRP A 343 19.02 -4.69 8.45
CA TRP A 343 18.79 -4.26 7.08
C TRP A 343 19.29 -5.27 6.05
N ARG A 344 20.42 -5.95 6.29
CA ARG A 344 20.89 -7.02 5.41
C ARG A 344 19.90 -8.18 5.35
N THR A 345 19.34 -8.56 6.49
CA THR A 345 18.29 -9.60 6.58
C THR A 345 17.05 -9.17 5.81
N LEU A 346 16.58 -7.94 6.00
CA LEU A 346 15.41 -7.40 5.29
C LEU A 346 15.64 -7.30 3.78
N THR A 347 16.83 -6.90 3.33
CA THR A 347 17.20 -6.93 1.90
C THR A 347 17.06 -8.34 1.32
N LYS A 348 17.52 -9.37 2.05
CA LYS A 348 17.40 -10.78 1.64
C LYS A 348 15.97 -11.30 1.72
N PHE A 349 15.21 -10.86 2.71
CA PHE A 349 13.79 -11.13 2.80
C PHE A 349 13.03 -10.61 1.58
N VAL A 350 13.30 -9.38 1.15
CA VAL A 350 12.65 -8.81 -0.05
C VAL A 350 13.03 -9.56 -1.32
N GLU A 351 14.28 -10.03 -1.44
CA GLU A 351 14.71 -10.89 -2.56
C GLU A 351 13.97 -12.24 -2.56
N PHE A 352 13.82 -12.86 -1.39
CA PHE A 352 13.03 -14.08 -1.21
C PHE A 352 11.56 -13.84 -1.59
N LEU A 353 10.94 -12.80 -1.02
CA LEU A 353 9.55 -12.44 -1.25
C LEU A 353 9.28 -12.23 -2.74
N TYR A 354 10.17 -11.51 -3.43
CA TYR A 354 10.05 -11.30 -4.87
C TYR A 354 9.98 -12.63 -5.63
N LYS A 355 10.88 -13.56 -5.32
CA LYS A 355 10.97 -14.86 -6.00
C LYS A 355 9.73 -15.72 -5.73
N GLU A 356 9.35 -15.85 -4.46
CA GLU A 356 8.19 -16.68 -4.09
C GLU A 356 6.88 -16.11 -4.62
N TRP A 357 6.72 -14.79 -4.61
CA TRP A 357 5.51 -14.17 -5.13
C TRP A 357 5.43 -14.30 -6.65
N TRP A 358 6.53 -14.07 -7.39
CA TRP A 358 6.54 -14.35 -8.83
C TRP A 358 6.31 -15.83 -9.16
N ARG A 359 6.85 -16.75 -8.35
CA ARG A 359 6.57 -18.19 -8.49
C ARG A 359 5.07 -18.45 -8.36
N LEU A 360 4.44 -17.89 -7.34
CA LEU A 360 2.99 -18.00 -7.14
C LEU A 360 2.19 -17.40 -8.32
N GLU A 361 2.60 -16.24 -8.85
CA GLU A 361 1.93 -15.64 -10.01
C GLU A 361 2.05 -16.49 -11.27
N ASN A 362 3.20 -17.14 -11.47
CA ASN A 362 3.42 -18.00 -12.63
C ASN A 362 2.69 -19.35 -12.50
N GLU A 363 2.50 -19.87 -11.28
CA GLU A 363 1.68 -21.07 -11.03
C GLU A 363 0.17 -20.83 -11.21
N ALA A 364 -0.25 -19.56 -11.17
CA ALA A 364 -1.65 -19.16 -11.28
C ALA A 364 -2.03 -18.62 -12.68
N LYS A 365 -1.09 -18.68 -13.64
CA LYS A 365 -1.36 -18.55 -15.08
C LYS A 365 -1.66 -19.93 -15.64
#